data_AF-A0A2W5PZY5-F1
#
_entry.id   AF-A0A2W5PZY5-F1
#
_cell.length_a   1.000
_cell.length_b   1.000
_cell.length_c   1.000
_cell.angle_alpha   90.00
_cell.angle_beta   90.00
_cell.angle_gamma   90.00
#
_symmetry.space_group_name_H-M   'P 1'
#
loop_
_entity.id
_entity.type
_entity.pdbx_description
1 polymer ?
#
loop_
_entity_poly.entity_id
_entity_poly.type
_entity_poly.pdbx_seq_one_letter_code
_entity_poly.pdbx_strand_id
1 'polypeptide(L)'
;MNTIQQAARALAKKQSGHDDWSCLEEELRAELVSEAKAVIGALRALDENILSAGTAALRNRGFGLGHSDIAAAWSAMIEAALGDPPGSITLLPEKRH
;
A
#
# COMPACT_ATOMS: atom_id res chain seq x y z
N MET A 1 -15.38 -3.25 -2.76
CA MET A 1 -14.72 -1.95 -2.58
C MET A 1 -13.28 -2.21 -2.19
N ASN A 2 -12.29 -1.72 -2.94
CA ASN A 2 -10.87 -1.97 -2.65
C ASN A 2 -10.28 -0.92 -1.69
N THR A 3 -9.02 -1.09 -1.28
CA THR A 3 -8.32 -0.20 -0.34
C THR A 3 -8.32 1.26 -0.81
N ILE A 4 -8.16 1.50 -2.11
CA ILE A 4 -8.16 2.85 -2.69
C ILE A 4 -9.54 3.50 -2.58
N GLN A 5 -10.62 2.76 -2.88
CA GLN A 5 -11.98 3.27 -2.73
C GLN A 5 -12.35 3.52 -1.26
N GLN A 6 -11.82 2.72 -0.33
CA GLN A 6 -11.96 2.97 1.11
C GLN A 6 -11.24 4.26 1.53
N ALA A 7 -10.02 4.49 1.04
CA ALA A 7 -9.27 5.72 1.30
C ALA A 7 -9.97 6.95 0.71
N ALA A 8 -10.46 6.87 -0.54
CA ALA A 8 -11.22 7.93 -1.18
C ALA A 8 -12.50 8.29 -0.40
N ARG A 9 -13.24 7.28 0.09
CA ARG A 9 -14.41 7.50 0.95
C ARG A 9 -14.05 8.13 2.29
N ALA A 10 -12.91 7.77 2.87
CA ALA A 10 -12.44 8.39 4.10
C ALA A 10 -12.06 9.87 3.88
N LEU A 11 -11.47 10.21 2.73
CA LEU A 11 -11.19 11.59 2.32
C LEU A 11 -12.49 12.38 2.15
N ALA A 12 -13.48 11.84 1.43
CA ALA A 12 -14.81 12.44 1.32
C ALA A 12 -15.40 12.77 2.70
N LYS A 13 -15.45 11.76 3.58
CA LYS A 13 -16.00 11.91 4.93
C LYS A 13 -15.28 12.99 5.74
N LYS A 14 -13.96 13.10 5.58
CA LYS A 14 -13.16 14.14 6.25
C LYS A 14 -13.49 15.53 5.72
N GLN A 15 -13.76 15.68 4.42
CA GLN A 15 -14.06 16.96 3.79
C GLN A 15 -15.51 17.42 4.05
N SER A 16 -16.49 16.53 3.94
CA SER A 16 -17.93 16.84 4.09
C SER A 16 -18.43 16.75 5.55
N GLY A 17 -17.65 16.13 6.44
CA GLY A 17 -18.02 15.87 7.84
C GLY A 17 -19.01 14.71 8.02
N HIS A 18 -19.50 14.11 6.93
CA HIS A 18 -20.51 13.05 6.92
C HIS A 18 -20.14 12.00 5.87
N ASP A 19 -20.69 10.80 5.95
CA ASP A 19 -20.42 9.75 4.96
C ASP A 19 -21.45 9.82 3.82
N ASP A 20 -21.19 10.68 2.84
CA ASP A 20 -22.07 11.00 1.70
C ASP A 20 -21.54 10.46 0.35
N TRP A 21 -20.63 9.48 0.40
CA TRP A 21 -19.94 8.93 -0.78
C TRP A 21 -20.86 8.54 -1.95
N SER A 22 -22.04 7.98 -1.67
CA SER A 22 -23.00 7.58 -2.71
C SER A 22 -23.69 8.74 -3.42
N CYS A 23 -23.71 9.92 -2.79
CA CYS A 23 -24.34 11.13 -3.28
C CYS A 23 -23.35 12.06 -4.01
N LEU A 24 -22.06 11.73 -3.97
CA LEU A 24 -21.04 12.51 -4.68
C LEU A 24 -21.16 12.31 -6.19
N GLU A 25 -20.96 13.40 -6.91
CA GLU A 25 -20.79 13.39 -8.36
C GLU A 25 -19.65 12.45 -8.77
N GLU A 26 -19.76 11.85 -9.96
CA GLU A 26 -18.77 10.91 -10.46
C GLU A 26 -17.37 11.54 -10.60
N GLU A 27 -17.30 12.80 -11.02
CA GLU A 27 -16.05 13.55 -11.16
C GLU A 27 -15.34 13.72 -9.81
N LEU A 28 -16.06 14.15 -8.77
CA LEU A 28 -15.50 14.29 -7.43
C LEU A 28 -15.05 12.94 -6.85
N ARG A 29 -15.79 11.86 -7.10
CA ARG A 29 -15.36 10.50 -6.70
C ARG A 29 -14.06 10.09 -7.41
N ALA A 30 -13.91 10.44 -8.68
CA ALA A 30 -12.68 10.16 -9.44
C ALA A 30 -11.49 10.97 -8.91
N GLU A 31 -11.68 12.24 -8.57
CA GLU A 31 -10.66 13.09 -7.96
C GLU A 31 -10.18 12.53 -6.62
N LEU A 32 -11.11 12.15 -5.73
CA LEU A 32 -10.77 11.57 -4.43
C LEU A 32 -10.06 10.21 -4.55
N VAL A 33 -10.40 9.42 -5.57
CA VAL A 33 -9.68 8.18 -5.89
C VAL A 33 -8.26 8.48 -6.38
N SER A 34 -8.08 9.51 -7.21
CA SER A 34 -6.77 9.97 -7.65
C SER A 34 -5.90 10.46 -6.48
N GLU A 35 -6.48 11.25 -5.58
CA GLU A 35 -5.81 11.72 -4.37
C GLU A 35 -5.41 10.55 -3.45
N ALA A 36 -6.31 9.58 -3.23
CA ALA A 36 -6.02 8.38 -2.47
C ALA A 36 -4.86 7.57 -3.08
N LYS A 37 -4.81 7.43 -4.42
CA LYS A 37 -3.69 6.79 -5.12
C LYS A 37 -2.38 7.54 -4.91
N ALA A 38 -2.39 8.88 -5.01
CA ALA A 38 -1.20 9.69 -4.82
C ALA A 38 -0.62 9.54 -3.40
N VAL A 39 -1.48 9.59 -2.38
CA VAL A 39 -1.07 9.43 -0.98
C VAL A 39 -0.52 8.03 -0.71
N ILE A 40 -1.22 6.98 -1.16
CA ILE A 40 -0.77 5.59 -0.98
C ILE A 40 0.52 5.32 -1.76
N GLY A 41 0.65 5.86 -2.97
CA GLY A 41 1.86 5.77 -3.77
C GLY A 41 3.07 6.44 -3.11
N ALA A 42 2.88 7.56 -2.40
CA ALA A 42 3.95 8.21 -1.65
C ALA A 42 4.51 7.34 -0.52
N LEU A 43 3.72 6.40 0.00
CA LEU A 43 4.17 5.46 1.04
C LEU A 43 5.02 4.32 0.49
N ARG A 44 5.17 4.17 -0.83
CA ARG A 44 5.93 3.06 -1.47
C ARG A 44 7.38 2.99 -0.97
N ALA A 45 8.02 4.13 -0.75
CA ALA A 45 9.37 4.21 -0.20
C ALA A 45 9.30 4.30 1.33
N LEU A 46 9.68 3.21 2.01
CA LEU A 46 9.87 3.23 3.45
C LEU A 46 11.18 3.92 3.80
N ASP A 47 11.15 4.75 4.84
CA ASP A 47 12.38 5.22 5.47
C ASP A 47 13.04 4.11 6.31
N GLU A 48 14.32 4.33 6.64
CA GLU A 48 15.13 3.35 7.38
C GLU A 48 14.56 3.05 8.78
N ASN A 49 13.88 4.01 9.40
CA ASN A 49 13.31 3.80 10.74
C ASN A 49 12.15 2.80 10.67
N ILE A 50 11.30 2.90 9.65
CA ILE A 50 10.18 1.95 9.46
C ILE A 50 10.71 0.56 9.09
N LEU A 51 11.72 0.47 8.22
CA LEU A 51 12.36 -0.81 7.86
C LEU A 51 12.99 -1.50 9.07
N SER A 52 13.69 -0.75 9.90
CA SER A 52 14.29 -1.24 11.14
C SER A 52 13.24 -1.72 12.13
N ALA A 53 12.17 -0.94 12.33
CA ALA A 53 11.05 -1.32 13.19
C ALA A 53 10.35 -2.60 12.71
N GLY A 54 10.10 -2.73 11.40
CA GLY A 54 9.50 -3.93 10.80
C GLY A 54 10.38 -5.17 10.99
N THR A 55 11.69 -5.02 10.81
CA THR A 55 12.66 -6.10 10.97
C THR A 55 12.72 -6.59 12.41
N ALA A 56 12.79 -5.67 13.37
CA ALA A 56 12.77 -6.00 14.79
C ALA A 56 11.46 -6.72 15.17
N ALA A 57 10.31 -6.23 14.71
CA ALA A 57 9.02 -6.82 15.01
C ALA A 57 8.88 -8.26 14.49
N LEU A 58 9.38 -8.54 13.28
CA LEU A 58 9.35 -9.87 12.67
C LEU A 58 10.36 -10.82 13.32
N ARG A 59 11.56 -10.32 13.64
CA ARG A 59 12.59 -11.08 14.37
C ARG A 59 12.08 -11.53 15.74
N ASN A 60 11.39 -10.65 16.47
CA ASN A 60 10.79 -10.98 17.76
C ASN A 60 9.71 -12.06 17.68
N ARG A 61 9.15 -12.30 16.48
CA ARG A 61 8.19 -13.37 16.21
C ARG A 61 8.84 -14.64 15.63
N GLY A 62 10.16 -14.69 15.57
CA GLY A 62 10.92 -15.84 15.07
C GLY A 62 11.15 -15.85 13.55
N PHE A 63 10.80 -14.77 12.83
CA PHE A 63 11.06 -14.68 11.39
C PHE A 63 12.45 -14.11 11.12
N GLY A 64 13.22 -14.77 10.23
CA GLY A 64 14.56 -14.36 9.83
C GLY A 64 14.60 -13.47 8.57
N LEU A 65 13.74 -12.46 8.49
CA LEU A 65 13.67 -11.55 7.34
C LEU A 65 14.60 -10.35 7.52
N GLY A 66 15.25 -9.93 6.43
CA GLY A 66 16.10 -8.73 6.38
C GLY A 66 15.35 -7.48 5.90
N HIS A 67 16.02 -6.32 5.94
CA HIS A 67 15.46 -5.05 5.45
C HIS A 67 15.00 -5.13 4.00
N SER A 68 15.76 -5.82 3.14
CA SER A 68 15.42 -5.99 1.72
C SER A 68 14.11 -6.76 1.50
N ASP A 69 13.87 -7.81 2.29
CA ASP A 69 12.66 -8.62 2.18
C ASP A 69 11.43 -7.81 2.57
N ILE A 70 11.55 -7.00 3.63
CA ILE A 70 10.47 -6.16 4.13
C ILE A 70 10.18 -5.02 3.15
N ALA A 71 11.21 -4.36 2.63
CA ALA A 71 11.06 -3.32 1.62
C ALA A 71 10.37 -3.86 0.35
N ALA A 72 10.78 -5.03 -0.13
CA ALA A 72 10.19 -5.66 -1.31
C ALA A 72 8.73 -6.07 -1.06
N ALA A 73 8.44 -6.71 0.09
CA ALA A 73 7.09 -7.11 0.46
C ALA A 73 6.17 -5.89 0.60
N TRP A 74 6.65 -4.82 1.23
CA TRP A 74 5.90 -3.56 1.35
C TRP A 74 5.57 -2.96 -0.01
N SER A 75 6.57 -2.80 -0.88
CA SER A 75 6.37 -2.27 -2.22
C SER A 75 5.33 -3.09 -2.98
N ALA A 76 5.43 -4.42 -2.94
CA ALA A 76 4.47 -5.32 -3.61
C ALA A 76 3.03 -5.16 -3.08
N MET A 77 2.85 -4.94 -1.76
CA MET A 77 1.52 -4.66 -1.19
C MET A 77 0.96 -3.32 -1.65
N ILE A 78 1.80 -2.29 -1.78
CA ILE A 78 1.39 -0.97 -2.29
C ILE A 78 1.01 -1.06 -3.77
N GLU A 79 1.77 -1.76 -4.61
CA GLU A 79 1.41 -2.00 -6.02
C GLU A 79 0.04 -2.70 -6.12
N ALA A 80 -0.13 -3.79 -5.36
CA ALA A 80 -1.39 -4.52 -5.33
C ALA A 80 -2.57 -3.65 -4.87
N ALA A 81 -2.35 -2.73 -3.91
CA ALA A 81 -3.36 -1.79 -3.46
C ALA A 81 -3.72 -0.76 -4.56
N LEU A 82 -2.73 -0.29 -5.32
CA LEU A 82 -2.93 0.64 -6.44
C LEU A 82 -3.60 -0.02 -7.66
N GLY A 83 -3.63 -1.36 -7.70
CA GLY A 83 -4.11 -2.13 -8.84
C GLY A 83 -3.07 -2.24 -9.95
N ASP A 84 -1.83 -1.88 -9.68
CA ASP A 84 -0.69 -2.18 -10.54
C ASP A 84 -0.28 -3.64 -10.25
N PRO A 85 -0.26 -4.54 -11.25
CA PRO A 85 0.22 -5.89 -11.02
C PRO A 85 1.68 -5.81 -10.55
N PRO A 86 2.07 -6.53 -9.48
CA PRO A 86 3.47 -6.55 -9.06
C PRO A 86 4.27 -7.04 -10.26
N GLY A 87 5.17 -6.18 -10.77
CA GLY A 87 6.06 -6.55 -11.86
C GLY A 87 6.69 -7.89 -11.52
N SER A 88 6.44 -8.89 -12.38
CA SER A 88 6.79 -10.31 -12.22
C SER A 88 8.01 -10.51 -11.32
N ILE A 89 7.78 -10.83 -10.05
CA ILE A 89 8.84 -11.32 -9.17
C ILE A 89 9.21 -12.69 -9.74
N THR A 90 10.22 -12.71 -10.61
CA THR A 90 10.84 -13.95 -11.07
C THR A 90 11.62 -14.48 -9.88
N LEU A 91 10.99 -15.38 -9.12
CA LEU A 91 11.71 -16.24 -8.19
C LEU A 91 12.69 -17.05 -9.04
N LEU A 92 13.97 -16.65 -9.02
CA LEU A 92 15.03 -17.41 -9.66
C LEU A 92 15.01 -18.83 -9.05
N PRO A 93 14.89 -19.89 -9.86
CA PRO A 93 14.86 -21.25 -9.33
C PRO A 93 16.18 -21.53 -8.61
N GLU A 94 16.09 -22.06 -7.39
CA GLU A 94 17.23 -22.55 -6.63
C GLU A 94 18.07 -23.48 -7.52
N LYS A 95 19.34 -23.13 -7.71
CA LYS A 95 20.32 -24.05 -8.30
C LYS A 95 20.50 -25.21 -7.33
N ARG A 96 19.84 -26.34 -7.61
CA ARG A 96 20.23 -27.62 -7.04
C ARG A 96 21.58 -28.00 -7.64
N HIS A 97 22.61 -28.02 -6.81
CA HIS A 97 23.88 -28.68 -7.08
C HIS A 97 23.79 -30.16 -6.73
#